data_AF-A0A843F997-F1
#
_entry.id   AF-A0A843F997-F1
#
_cell.length_a   1.000
_cell.length_b   1.000
_cell.length_c   1.000
_cell.angle_alpha   90.00
_cell.angle_beta   90.00
_cell.angle_gamma   90.00
#
_symmetry.space_group_name_H-M   'P 1'
#
loop_
_entity.id
_entity.type
_entity.pdbx_description
1 polymer ?
#
loop_
_entity_poly.entity_id
_entity_poly.type
_entity_poly.pdbx_seq_one_letter_code
_entity_poly.pdbx_strand_id
1 'polypeptide(L)'
;GALNSGPNLTEENKDILLLTADKYEQSNGGVDMAFMIHLENGSFANYTPIYPGEMTHPTQPASSALGGGKMFLHDSLYDGIDDGMQYAKEIVEANTNLTADAVVLVYDEGVDNIIDSIRPLKVDGVETNLSATDIIRENDAYNGYAGNEGVTGTMSRSDAVMVLVKALAQAAANPDKKATMVQAALNEYSNGNIVMQPEGSFTKLLATKGIESLG
;
A
#
# COMPACT_ATOMS: atom_id res chain seq x y z
N GLY A 1 13.12 24.13 10.74
CA GLY A 1 14.12 23.18 11.25
C GLY A 1 13.39 22.01 11.84
N ALA A 2 13.42 20.87 11.15
CA ALA A 2 13.07 19.51 11.58
C ALA A 2 12.82 18.68 10.29
N LEU A 3 13.85 18.48 9.46
CA LEU A 3 13.77 17.59 8.29
C LEU A 3 14.16 16.14 8.62
N ASN A 4 14.17 15.76 9.91
CA ASN A 4 14.97 14.60 10.35
C ASN A 4 14.45 13.78 11.55
N SER A 5 13.18 13.84 11.94
CA SER A 5 12.69 13.11 13.13
C SER A 5 11.97 11.78 12.88
N GLY A 6 11.89 11.29 11.63
CA GLY A 6 11.35 9.97 11.33
C GLY A 6 12.35 8.82 11.55
N PRO A 7 11.89 7.58 11.84
CA PRO A 7 12.77 6.43 12.01
C PRO A 7 13.57 6.18 10.73
N ASN A 8 14.83 5.76 10.88
CA ASN A 8 15.65 5.35 9.75
C ASN A 8 15.20 3.97 9.27
N LEU A 9 14.48 3.92 8.16
CA LEU A 9 13.97 2.66 7.60
C LEU A 9 15.01 1.86 6.83
N THR A 10 16.23 2.38 6.69
CA THR A 10 17.29 1.74 5.91
C THR A 10 18.25 0.92 6.78
N GLU A 11 18.04 0.92 8.09
CA GLU A 11 18.86 0.27 9.10
C GLU A 11 17.95 -0.48 10.08
N GLU A 12 18.50 -1.51 10.73
CA GLU A 12 17.79 -2.36 11.69
C GLU A 12 16.59 -3.12 11.08
N ASN A 13 15.91 -3.89 11.92
CA ASN A 13 14.64 -4.49 11.55
C ASN A 13 13.53 -3.47 11.77
N LYS A 14 12.67 -3.30 10.75
CA LYS A 14 11.56 -2.34 10.76
C LYS A 14 10.31 -2.94 10.15
N ASP A 15 9.16 -2.55 10.66
CA ASP A 15 7.87 -2.95 10.15
C ASP A 15 7.13 -1.74 9.56
N ILE A 16 6.69 -1.85 8.32
CA ILE A 16 5.96 -0.81 7.59
C ILE A 16 4.54 -1.27 7.34
N LEU A 17 3.57 -0.52 7.84
CA LEU A 17 2.17 -0.71 7.48
C LEU A 17 1.90 -0.04 6.13
N LEU A 18 1.71 -0.84 5.09
CA LEU A 18 1.27 -0.39 3.78
C LEU A 18 -0.26 -0.46 3.71
N LEU A 19 -0.91 0.69 3.57
CA LEU A 19 -2.34 0.84 3.27
C LEU A 19 -2.50 0.98 1.76
N THR A 20 -3.36 0.15 1.16
CA THR A 20 -3.74 0.28 -0.25
C THR A 20 -5.19 0.74 -0.30
N ALA A 21 -5.39 1.94 -0.85
CA ALA A 21 -6.69 2.58 -0.83
C ALA A 21 -7.23 2.85 -2.23
N ASP A 22 -8.53 2.70 -2.39
CA ASP A 22 -9.29 3.22 -3.53
C ASP A 22 -9.50 4.71 -3.34
N LYS A 23 -8.83 5.54 -4.13
CA LYS A 23 -8.80 7.00 -3.93
C LYS A 23 -10.18 7.65 -4.05
N TYR A 24 -11.06 7.08 -4.86
CA TYR A 24 -12.30 7.73 -5.28
C TYR A 24 -13.56 7.11 -4.68
N GLU A 25 -13.44 6.06 -3.86
CA GLU A 25 -14.57 5.42 -3.19
C GLU A 25 -15.29 6.36 -2.21
N GLN A 26 -14.52 7.14 -1.46
CA GLN A 26 -15.02 8.07 -0.46
C GLN A 26 -14.08 9.26 -0.25
N SER A 27 -14.40 10.13 0.71
CA SER A 27 -13.51 11.23 1.10
C SER A 27 -12.13 10.70 1.46
N ASN A 28 -11.09 11.15 0.76
CA ASN A 28 -9.69 10.68 0.89
C ASN A 28 -9.48 9.16 0.67
N GLY A 29 -10.47 8.45 0.12
CA GLY A 29 -10.39 7.04 -0.24
C GLY A 29 -10.72 6.02 0.85
N GLY A 30 -10.99 4.79 0.42
CA GLY A 30 -11.31 3.64 1.27
C GLY A 30 -10.15 2.64 1.31
N VAL A 31 -9.76 2.18 2.51
CA VAL A 31 -8.68 1.19 2.66
C VAL A 31 -9.26 -0.21 2.41
N ASP A 32 -9.01 -0.75 1.21
CA ASP A 32 -9.51 -2.07 0.81
C ASP A 32 -8.61 -3.22 1.26
N MET A 33 -7.31 -2.94 1.36
CA MET A 33 -6.29 -3.90 1.76
C MET A 33 -5.16 -3.19 2.52
N ALA A 34 -4.48 -3.95 3.38
CA ALA A 34 -3.25 -3.49 4.00
C ALA A 34 -2.24 -4.64 4.12
N PHE A 35 -0.97 -4.29 4.30
CA PHE A 35 0.12 -5.25 4.48
C PHE A 35 1.06 -4.75 5.56
N MET A 36 1.47 -5.64 6.46
CA MET A 36 2.64 -5.39 7.29
C MET A 36 3.88 -5.88 6.54
N ILE A 37 4.77 -4.98 6.14
CA ILE A 37 6.01 -5.29 5.44
C ILE A 37 7.14 -5.33 6.46
N HIS A 38 7.80 -6.48 6.57
CA HIS A 38 9.00 -6.62 7.40
C HIS A 38 10.25 -6.34 6.58
N LEU A 39 11.07 -5.43 7.09
CA LEU A 39 12.42 -5.16 6.59
C LEU A 39 13.44 -5.74 7.57
N GLU A 40 14.41 -6.49 7.05
CA GLU A 40 15.62 -6.88 7.76
C GLU A 40 16.79 -6.03 7.26
N ASN A 41 17.33 -5.18 8.12
CA ASN A 41 18.39 -4.21 7.78
C ASN A 41 18.05 -3.41 6.52
N GLY A 42 16.84 -2.86 6.49
CA GLY A 42 16.32 -2.07 5.37
C GLY A 42 16.06 -2.85 4.08
N SER A 43 16.13 -4.18 4.08
CA SER A 43 15.83 -5.00 2.91
C SER A 43 14.55 -5.79 3.13
N PHE A 44 13.71 -5.91 2.10
CA PHE A 44 12.47 -6.68 2.19
C PHE A 44 12.76 -8.12 2.62
N ALA A 45 12.13 -8.55 3.71
CA ALA A 45 12.27 -9.90 4.25
C ALA A 45 10.98 -10.71 4.05
N ASN A 46 9.84 -10.17 4.48
CA ASN A 46 8.53 -10.78 4.27
C ASN A 46 7.41 -9.74 4.36
N TYR A 47 6.17 -10.20 4.23
CA TYR A 47 4.98 -9.40 4.47
C TYR A 47 3.86 -10.27 5.07
N THR A 48 2.96 -9.63 5.80
CA THR A 48 1.72 -10.22 6.32
C THR A 48 0.52 -9.47 5.76
N PRO A 49 -0.42 -10.12 5.04
CA PRO A 49 -1.64 -9.47 4.58
C PRO A 49 -2.58 -9.17 5.74
N ILE A 50 -3.21 -8.00 5.69
CA ILE A 50 -4.15 -7.47 6.68
C ILE A 50 -5.47 -7.15 5.97
N TYR A 51 -6.53 -7.84 6.38
CA TYR A 51 -7.86 -7.72 5.76
C TYR A 51 -8.74 -6.76 6.58
N PRO A 52 -9.21 -5.63 6.01
CA PRO A 52 -9.90 -4.58 6.77
C PRO A 52 -11.28 -4.93 7.35
N GLY A 53 -11.98 -5.93 6.79
CA GLY A 53 -13.45 -6.10 6.88
C GLY A 53 -14.09 -6.15 8.27
N GLU A 54 -13.34 -6.33 9.35
CA GLU A 54 -13.86 -6.30 10.73
C GLU A 54 -12.96 -5.54 11.72
N MET A 55 -11.86 -4.94 11.25
CA MET A 55 -10.93 -4.26 12.13
C MET A 55 -11.46 -2.89 12.48
N THR A 56 -11.63 -2.63 13.77
CA THR A 56 -12.19 -1.37 14.28
C THR A 56 -11.26 -0.68 15.26
N HIS A 57 -11.37 0.64 15.33
CA HIS A 57 -10.61 1.44 16.27
C HIS A 57 -11.11 1.18 17.69
N PRO A 58 -10.21 1.03 18.68
CA PRO A 58 -10.63 0.79 20.07
C PRO A 58 -11.49 1.89 20.69
N THR A 59 -11.28 3.15 20.30
CA THR A 59 -11.88 4.33 20.95
C THR A 59 -12.39 5.39 19.99
N GLN A 60 -11.84 5.53 18.77
CA GLN A 60 -12.27 6.58 17.85
C GLN A 60 -13.56 6.18 17.12
N PRO A 61 -14.56 7.08 17.10
CA PRO A 61 -15.79 6.83 16.37
C PRO A 61 -15.59 7.06 14.87
N ALA A 62 -16.39 6.40 14.04
CA ALA A 62 -16.49 6.75 12.63
C ALA A 62 -17.13 8.14 12.47
N SER A 63 -16.82 8.80 11.35
CA SER A 63 -17.47 10.05 10.96
C SER A 63 -19.00 9.88 10.96
N SER A 64 -19.74 10.87 11.45
CA SER A 64 -21.21 10.84 11.40
C SER A 64 -21.74 10.80 9.96
N ALA A 65 -20.94 11.26 9.00
CA ALA A 65 -21.28 11.20 7.58
C ALA A 65 -21.29 9.76 7.03
N LEU A 66 -20.57 8.83 7.68
CA LEU A 66 -20.59 7.39 7.42
C LEU A 66 -21.62 6.64 8.28
N GLY A 67 -22.50 7.36 8.99
CA GLY A 67 -23.48 6.79 9.92
C GLY A 67 -22.98 6.69 11.37
N GLY A 68 -21.74 7.10 11.66
CA GLY A 68 -21.15 7.05 12.98
C GLY A 68 -20.87 5.63 13.47
N GLY A 69 -20.73 5.46 14.80
CA GLY A 69 -20.40 4.16 15.39
C GLY A 69 -18.89 3.94 15.49
N LYS A 70 -18.43 2.70 15.32
CA LYS A 70 -17.00 2.37 15.38
C LYS A 70 -16.33 2.70 14.05
N MET A 71 -15.16 3.32 14.10
CA MET A 71 -14.32 3.51 12.91
C MET A 71 -13.75 2.17 12.45
N PHE A 72 -14.02 1.79 11.20
CA PHE A 72 -13.40 0.64 10.56
C PHE A 72 -12.07 1.03 9.91
N LEU A 73 -11.18 0.07 9.69
CA LEU A 73 -9.92 0.31 8.97
C LEU A 73 -10.18 0.91 7.58
N HIS A 74 -11.19 0.39 6.88
CA HIS A 74 -11.64 0.88 5.58
C HIS A 74 -11.97 2.38 5.58
N ASP A 75 -12.56 2.86 6.68
CA ASP A 75 -13.06 4.24 6.83
C ASP A 75 -12.03 5.21 7.41
N SER A 76 -10.85 4.72 7.79
CA SER A 76 -9.88 5.47 8.60
C SER A 76 -9.45 6.80 7.97
N LEU A 77 -9.40 6.89 6.64
CA LEU A 77 -8.96 8.09 5.92
C LEU A 77 -10.05 9.17 5.76
N TYR A 78 -11.31 8.86 6.08
CA TYR A 78 -12.46 9.66 5.67
C TYR A 78 -12.37 11.14 6.05
N ASP A 79 -12.04 11.43 7.32
CA ASP A 79 -11.99 12.79 7.86
C ASP A 79 -10.64 13.50 7.57
N GLY A 80 -9.62 12.77 7.13
CA GLY A 80 -8.31 13.32 6.77
C GLY A 80 -7.21 12.25 6.66
N ILE A 81 -6.24 12.48 5.77
CA ILE A 81 -5.13 11.54 5.53
C ILE A 81 -4.23 11.42 6.76
N ASP A 82 -3.84 12.54 7.38
CA ASP A 82 -2.82 12.50 8.42
C ASP A 82 -3.26 11.76 9.68
N ASP A 83 -4.41 12.15 10.23
CA ASP A 83 -5.01 11.46 11.37
C ASP A 83 -5.47 10.06 10.97
N GLY A 84 -5.98 9.89 9.74
CA GLY A 84 -6.46 8.61 9.24
C GLY A 84 -5.38 7.54 9.11
N MET A 85 -4.17 7.90 8.67
CA MET A 85 -3.03 6.98 8.66
C MET A 85 -2.61 6.55 10.07
N GLN A 86 -2.70 7.46 11.05
CA GLN A 86 -2.45 7.14 12.46
C GLN A 86 -3.55 6.22 13.02
N TYR A 87 -4.82 6.50 12.71
CA TYR A 87 -5.94 5.63 13.09
C TYR A 87 -5.84 4.24 12.47
N ALA A 88 -5.47 4.15 11.19
CA ALA A 88 -5.25 2.88 10.51
C ALA A 88 -4.17 2.05 11.22
N LYS A 89 -3.06 2.68 11.61
CA LYS A 89 -2.04 2.04 12.43
C LYS A 89 -2.61 1.53 13.75
N GLU A 90 -3.27 2.39 14.53
CA GLU A 90 -3.84 1.99 15.82
C GLU A 90 -4.85 0.84 15.71
N ILE A 91 -5.66 0.85 14.65
CA ILE A 91 -6.60 -0.23 14.32
C ILE A 91 -5.83 -1.53 14.09
N VAL A 92 -4.82 -1.55 13.22
CA VAL A 92 -4.07 -2.77 12.90
C VAL A 92 -3.36 -3.30 14.15
N GLU A 93 -2.67 -2.44 14.90
CA GLU A 93 -1.93 -2.85 16.10
C GLU A 93 -2.86 -3.46 17.17
N ALA A 94 -4.03 -2.85 17.40
CA ALA A 94 -5.01 -3.34 18.36
C ALA A 94 -5.67 -4.67 17.96
N ASN A 95 -5.72 -4.99 16.67
CA ASN A 95 -6.42 -6.18 16.16
C ASN A 95 -5.48 -7.34 15.80
N THR A 96 -4.16 -7.12 15.69
CA THR A 96 -3.24 -8.11 15.09
C THR A 96 -1.99 -8.46 15.93
N ASN A 97 -1.73 -7.75 17.03
CA ASN A 97 -0.48 -7.80 17.81
C ASN A 97 0.79 -7.42 17.02
N LEU A 98 0.65 -6.89 15.81
CA LEU A 98 1.75 -6.31 15.04
C LEU A 98 1.98 -4.86 15.49
N THR A 99 3.15 -4.32 15.19
CA THR A 99 3.50 -2.92 15.46
C THR A 99 4.15 -2.33 14.21
N ALA A 100 3.81 -1.10 13.86
CA ALA A 100 4.34 -0.43 12.68
C ALA A 100 5.28 0.72 13.08
N ASP A 101 6.50 0.73 12.54
CA ASP A 101 7.43 1.85 12.66
C ASP A 101 7.05 3.02 11.75
N ALA A 102 6.44 2.71 10.60
CA ALA A 102 5.99 3.68 9.62
C ALA A 102 4.69 3.22 8.94
N VAL A 103 3.95 4.17 8.40
CA VAL A 103 2.74 3.92 7.61
C VAL A 103 2.94 4.50 6.22
N VAL A 104 2.63 3.74 5.19
CA VAL A 104 2.62 4.18 3.80
C VAL A 104 1.20 4.00 3.27
N LEU A 105 0.59 5.07 2.79
CA LEU A 105 -0.63 5.04 2.03
C LEU A 105 -0.27 5.06 0.55
N VAL A 106 -0.83 4.12 -0.20
CA VAL A 106 -0.74 4.10 -1.65
C VAL A 106 -2.14 4.02 -2.22
N TYR A 107 -2.47 4.98 -3.07
CA TYR A 107 -3.70 4.95 -3.85
C TYR A 107 -3.56 4.06 -5.07
N ASP A 108 -4.63 3.36 -5.44
CA ASP A 108 -4.78 2.58 -6.67
C ASP A 108 -4.25 3.33 -7.91
N GLU A 109 -4.62 4.60 -8.08
CA GLU A 109 -4.14 5.47 -9.17
C GLU A 109 -2.60 5.55 -9.24
N GLY A 110 -1.93 5.64 -8.09
CA GLY A 110 -0.46 5.72 -8.02
C GLY A 110 0.21 4.41 -8.44
N VAL A 111 -0.37 3.27 -8.06
CA VAL A 111 0.13 1.95 -8.46
C VAL A 111 -0.06 1.75 -9.97
N ASP A 112 -1.22 2.14 -10.51
CA ASP A 112 -1.51 2.07 -11.95
C ASP A 112 -0.48 2.89 -12.75
N ASN A 113 -0.20 4.13 -12.33
CA ASN A 113 0.79 4.98 -12.99
C ASN A 113 2.20 4.38 -12.98
N ILE A 114 2.61 3.69 -11.90
CA ILE A 114 3.89 2.98 -11.83
C ILE A 114 3.91 1.78 -12.78
N ILE A 115 2.84 0.96 -12.79
CA ILE A 115 2.72 -0.19 -13.70
C ILE A 115 2.78 0.26 -15.16
N ASP A 116 2.01 1.29 -15.49
CA ASP A 116 1.88 1.81 -16.86
C ASP A 116 3.20 2.39 -17.38
N SER A 117 4.05 2.91 -16.50
CA SER A 117 5.38 3.44 -16.86
C SER A 117 6.32 2.40 -17.49
N ILE A 118 6.09 1.10 -17.26
CA ILE A 118 6.97 0.01 -17.71
C ILE A 118 6.27 -1.05 -18.57
N ARG A 119 5.02 -0.78 -18.99
CA ARG A 119 4.28 -1.68 -19.87
C ARG A 119 5.03 -1.96 -21.19
N PRO A 120 4.84 -3.14 -21.79
CA PRO A 120 4.05 -4.26 -21.28
C PRO A 120 4.72 -4.96 -20.09
N LEU A 121 3.90 -5.40 -19.13
CA LEU A 121 4.34 -6.20 -17.98
C LEU A 121 4.17 -7.68 -18.32
N LYS A 122 5.16 -8.50 -17.96
CA LYS A 122 5.11 -9.95 -18.21
C LYS A 122 5.27 -10.72 -16.91
N VAL A 123 4.45 -11.74 -16.73
CA VAL A 123 4.57 -12.74 -15.66
C VAL A 123 4.75 -14.09 -16.33
N ASP A 124 5.85 -14.78 -16.01
CA ASP A 124 6.19 -16.08 -16.59
C ASP A 124 6.17 -16.10 -18.14
N GLY A 125 6.53 -14.95 -18.75
CA GLY A 125 6.58 -14.76 -20.19
C GLY A 125 5.25 -14.34 -20.85
N VAL A 126 4.15 -14.30 -20.10
CA VAL A 126 2.82 -13.89 -20.59
C VAL A 126 2.56 -12.42 -20.27
N GLU A 127 2.07 -11.65 -21.25
CA GLU A 127 1.68 -10.26 -21.02
C GLU A 127 0.45 -10.18 -20.11
N THR A 128 0.56 -9.37 -19.07
CA THR A 128 -0.54 -9.12 -18.12
C THR A 128 -1.12 -7.73 -18.32
N ASN A 129 -2.44 -7.63 -18.19
CA ASN A 129 -3.20 -6.39 -18.25
C ASN A 129 -3.82 -6.00 -16.89
N LEU A 130 -3.42 -6.68 -15.81
CA LEU A 130 -3.92 -6.40 -14.46
C LEU A 130 -3.71 -4.92 -14.12
N SER A 131 -4.79 -4.23 -13.77
CA SER A 131 -4.72 -2.91 -13.13
C SER A 131 -4.51 -3.04 -11.63
N ALA A 132 -4.01 -2.00 -11.00
CA ALA A 132 -3.96 -1.87 -9.54
C ALA A 132 -5.35 -1.94 -8.93
N THR A 133 -6.34 -1.34 -9.59
CA THR A 133 -7.75 -1.40 -9.19
C THR A 133 -8.24 -2.85 -9.14
N ASP A 134 -7.95 -3.65 -10.17
CA ASP A 134 -8.32 -5.08 -10.18
C ASP A 134 -7.64 -5.81 -9.00
N ILE A 135 -6.40 -5.46 -8.65
CA ILE A 135 -5.67 -6.14 -7.58
C ILE A 135 -6.11 -5.73 -6.17
N ILE A 136 -6.47 -4.45 -5.99
CA ILE A 136 -6.90 -3.89 -4.70
C ILE A 136 -8.38 -4.22 -4.45
N ARG A 137 -9.22 -4.20 -5.50
CA ARG A 137 -10.67 -4.44 -5.39
C ARG A 137 -11.08 -5.91 -5.60
N GLU A 138 -10.38 -6.72 -6.41
CA GLU A 138 -10.86 -8.09 -6.71
C GLU A 138 -10.97 -8.90 -5.43
N ASN A 139 -12.20 -9.30 -5.15
CA ASN A 139 -12.61 -9.93 -3.91
C ASN A 139 -12.14 -11.38 -3.89
N ASP A 140 -11.62 -11.83 -2.74
CA ASP A 140 -11.73 -13.24 -2.38
C ASP A 140 -13.19 -13.67 -2.61
N ALA A 141 -13.46 -14.96 -2.76
CA ALA A 141 -14.83 -15.46 -2.75
C ALA A 141 -15.56 -15.10 -1.43
N TYR A 142 -16.03 -13.85 -1.30
CA TYR A 142 -16.81 -13.34 -0.20
C TYR A 142 -18.25 -13.63 -0.57
N ASN A 143 -18.81 -14.63 0.10
CA ASN A 143 -20.25 -14.84 0.21
C ASN A 143 -20.92 -13.58 0.80
N GLY A 144 -21.10 -12.50 0.04
CA GLY A 144 -21.86 -11.35 0.53
C GLY A 144 -21.74 -9.99 -0.17
N TYR A 145 -20.78 -9.74 -1.07
CA TYR A 145 -20.71 -8.46 -1.80
C TYR A 145 -20.89 -8.70 -3.31
N ALA A 146 -22.00 -8.24 -3.87
CA ALA A 146 -22.32 -8.36 -5.31
C ALA A 146 -21.52 -7.32 -6.12
N GLY A 147 -20.21 -7.54 -6.27
CA GLY A 147 -19.30 -6.59 -6.91
C GLY A 147 -19.14 -6.74 -8.42
N ASN A 148 -19.15 -7.96 -8.97
CA ASN A 148 -19.11 -8.19 -10.42
C ASN A 148 -19.37 -9.67 -10.78
N GLU A 149 -20.32 -9.97 -11.67
CA GLU A 149 -20.61 -11.36 -12.12
C GLU A 149 -19.54 -11.93 -13.07
N GLY A 150 -18.58 -11.09 -13.52
CA GLY A 150 -17.59 -11.46 -14.54
C GLY A 150 -16.28 -12.06 -14.03
N VAL A 151 -16.04 -12.11 -12.72
CA VAL A 151 -14.77 -12.57 -12.15
C VAL A 151 -14.92 -14.01 -11.63
N THR A 152 -14.44 -14.98 -12.40
CA THR A 152 -14.40 -16.40 -12.02
C THR A 152 -12.97 -16.81 -11.67
N GLY A 153 -12.67 -17.07 -10.40
CA GLY A 153 -11.34 -17.52 -9.96
C GLY A 153 -11.29 -18.00 -8.51
N THR A 154 -10.24 -18.75 -8.16
CA THR A 154 -9.94 -19.23 -6.78
C THR A 154 -8.69 -18.58 -6.20
N MET A 155 -8.18 -17.53 -6.83
CA MET A 155 -6.98 -16.81 -6.39
C MET A 155 -7.38 -15.87 -5.25
N SER A 156 -6.63 -15.88 -4.14
CA SER A 156 -6.90 -14.91 -3.08
C SER A 156 -6.40 -13.52 -3.48
N ARG A 157 -6.96 -12.46 -2.88
CA ARG A 157 -6.44 -11.07 -2.98
C ARG A 157 -4.93 -11.00 -2.80
N SER A 158 -4.45 -11.67 -1.75
CA SER A 158 -3.02 -11.71 -1.44
C SER A 158 -2.17 -12.39 -2.51
N ASP A 159 -2.73 -13.39 -3.21
CA ASP A 159 -2.05 -14.07 -4.32
C ASP A 159 -1.98 -13.16 -5.55
N ALA A 160 -3.05 -12.42 -5.88
CA ALA A 160 -3.07 -11.46 -6.98
C ALA A 160 -2.04 -10.34 -6.77
N VAL A 161 -1.96 -9.80 -5.54
CA VAL A 161 -0.93 -8.83 -5.15
C VAL A 161 0.47 -9.41 -5.30
N MET A 162 0.70 -10.64 -4.84
CA MET A 162 2.01 -11.29 -4.96
C MET A 162 2.41 -11.55 -6.43
N VAL A 163 1.46 -11.89 -7.30
CA VAL A 163 1.71 -12.04 -8.74
C VAL A 163 2.21 -10.72 -9.33
N LEU A 164 1.60 -9.58 -8.98
CA LEU A 164 2.07 -8.26 -9.40
C LEU A 164 3.45 -7.92 -8.83
N VAL A 165 3.66 -8.14 -7.53
CA VAL A 165 4.97 -7.88 -6.88
C VAL A 165 6.08 -8.66 -7.59
N LYS A 166 5.84 -9.93 -7.93
CA LYS A 166 6.78 -10.74 -8.72
C LYS A 166 7.02 -10.15 -10.11
N ALA A 167 5.96 -9.70 -10.79
CA ALA A 167 6.04 -9.07 -12.10
C ALA A 167 6.89 -7.79 -12.08
N LEU A 168 6.65 -6.91 -11.11
CA LEU A 168 7.39 -5.67 -10.90
C LEU A 168 8.84 -5.96 -10.52
N ALA A 169 9.10 -6.94 -9.65
CA ALA A 169 10.45 -7.37 -9.31
C ALA A 169 11.22 -7.93 -10.52
N GLN A 170 10.55 -8.73 -11.36
CA GLN A 170 11.12 -9.20 -12.63
C GLN A 170 11.40 -8.04 -13.59
N ALA A 171 10.50 -7.06 -13.68
CA ALA A 171 10.73 -5.85 -14.49
C ALA A 171 11.90 -5.01 -13.95
N ALA A 172 12.04 -4.91 -12.62
CA ALA A 172 13.11 -4.18 -11.95
C ALA A 172 14.50 -4.82 -12.11
N ALA A 173 14.59 -6.07 -12.58
CA ALA A 173 15.86 -6.67 -12.98
C ALA A 173 16.49 -5.97 -14.19
N ASN A 174 15.69 -5.24 -15.00
CA ASN A 174 16.19 -4.32 -16.01
C ASN A 174 16.47 -2.94 -15.35
N PRO A 175 17.72 -2.44 -15.37
CA PRO A 175 18.08 -1.16 -14.75
C PRO A 175 17.29 0.05 -15.27
N ASP A 176 17.00 0.10 -16.56
CA ASP A 176 16.24 1.21 -17.16
C ASP A 176 14.78 1.18 -16.68
N LYS A 177 14.16 -0.01 -16.65
CA LYS A 177 12.81 -0.17 -16.09
C LYS A 177 12.78 0.15 -14.60
N LYS A 178 13.80 -0.27 -13.85
CA LYS A 178 13.95 0.08 -12.42
C LYS A 178 13.99 1.59 -12.23
N ALA A 179 14.84 2.29 -12.99
CA ALA A 179 14.96 3.74 -12.91
C ALA A 179 13.64 4.44 -13.26
N THR A 180 12.94 3.99 -14.31
CA THR A 180 11.62 4.50 -14.70
C THR A 180 10.58 4.30 -13.60
N MET A 181 10.51 3.12 -12.99
CA MET A 181 9.59 2.86 -11.87
C MET A 181 9.90 3.72 -10.65
N VAL A 182 11.19 3.90 -10.31
CA VAL A 182 11.60 4.78 -9.21
C VAL A 182 11.18 6.23 -9.48
N GLN A 183 11.38 6.72 -10.71
CA GLN A 183 10.95 8.07 -11.09
C GLN A 183 9.43 8.21 -11.05
N ALA A 184 8.68 7.20 -11.53
CA ALA A 184 7.23 7.17 -11.43
C ALA A 184 6.78 7.23 -9.97
N ALA A 185 7.34 6.41 -9.08
CA ALA A 185 7.02 6.43 -7.66
C ALA A 185 7.32 7.78 -6.98
N LEU A 186 8.41 8.47 -7.37
CA LEU A 186 8.72 9.81 -6.88
C LEU A 186 7.71 10.86 -7.38
N ASN A 187 7.25 10.74 -8.63
CA ASN A 187 6.21 11.61 -9.17
C ASN A 187 4.88 11.37 -8.42
N GLU A 188 4.52 10.11 -8.19
CA GLU A 188 3.29 9.76 -7.47
C GLU A 188 3.33 10.17 -6.00
N TYR A 189 4.51 10.12 -5.36
CA TYR A 189 4.70 10.72 -4.03
C TYR A 189 4.47 12.24 -4.06
N SER A 190 4.99 12.92 -5.07
CA SER A 190 4.80 14.37 -5.24
C SER A 190 3.34 14.75 -5.56
N ASN A 191 2.62 13.85 -6.24
CA ASN A 191 1.20 14.02 -6.59
C ASN A 191 0.23 13.66 -5.45
N GLY A 192 0.75 13.16 -4.31
CA GLY A 192 -0.08 12.71 -3.18
C GLY A 192 -0.72 11.34 -3.39
N ASN A 193 -0.28 10.59 -4.40
CA ASN A 193 -0.72 9.22 -4.66
C ASN A 193 0.04 8.18 -3.83
N ILE A 194 1.20 8.57 -3.28
CA ILE A 194 1.93 7.85 -2.24
C ILE A 194 2.15 8.83 -1.09
N VAL A 195 1.73 8.47 0.11
CA VAL A 195 1.92 9.28 1.31
C VAL A 195 2.62 8.42 2.35
N MET A 196 3.56 9.00 3.10
CA MET A 196 4.30 8.26 4.12
C MET A 196 4.39 9.05 5.41
N GLN A 197 4.10 8.35 6.50
CA GLN A 197 4.29 8.84 7.86
C GLN A 197 5.31 7.99 8.62
N PRO A 198 6.23 8.63 9.35
CA PRO A 198 6.43 10.07 9.41
C PRO A 198 7.06 10.64 8.13
N GLU A 199 6.81 11.92 7.88
CA GLU A 199 7.30 12.63 6.70
C GLU A 199 8.83 12.55 6.56
N GLY A 200 9.30 12.44 5.32
CA GLY A 200 10.73 12.37 4.98
C GLY A 200 11.36 10.97 5.07
N SER A 201 10.67 9.98 5.65
CA SER A 201 11.11 8.58 5.63
C SER A 201 11.14 8.00 4.22
N PHE A 202 10.20 8.38 3.35
CA PHE A 202 10.08 7.86 1.98
C PHE A 202 11.28 8.27 1.11
N THR A 203 11.62 9.55 1.13
CA THR A 203 12.77 10.09 0.38
C THR A 203 14.08 9.49 0.87
N LYS A 204 14.23 9.20 2.18
CA LYS A 204 15.40 8.52 2.72
C LYS A 204 15.49 7.07 2.26
N LEU A 205 14.37 6.34 2.32
CA LEU A 205 14.28 4.95 1.87
C LEU A 205 14.68 4.83 0.38
N LEU A 206 14.12 5.70 -0.48
CA LEU A 206 14.43 5.72 -1.90
C LEU A 206 15.85 6.23 -2.19
N ALA A 207 16.35 7.23 -1.47
CA ALA A 207 17.71 7.72 -1.66
C ALA A 207 18.75 6.63 -1.36
N THR A 208 18.63 5.92 -0.24
CA THR A 208 19.61 4.88 0.11
C THR A 208 19.57 3.69 -0.84
N LYS A 209 18.38 3.23 -1.27
CA LYS A 209 18.24 2.04 -2.13
C LYS A 209 18.27 2.34 -3.64
N GLY A 210 17.99 3.57 -4.05
CA GLY A 210 18.02 4.03 -5.44
C GLY A 210 19.42 4.50 -5.86
N ILE A 211 20.13 5.25 -5.00
CA ILE A 211 21.45 5.82 -5.31
C ILE A 211 22.55 4.75 -5.28
N GLU A 212 22.43 3.71 -4.45
CA GLU A 212 23.35 2.56 -4.50
C GLU A 212 23.36 1.83 -5.86
N SER A 213 22.37 2.06 -6.74
CA SER A 213 22.34 1.49 -8.10
C SER A 213 22.73 2.44 -9.23
N LEU A 214 23.19 3.66 -8.91
CA LEU A 214 23.75 4.62 -9.88
C LEU A 214 25.29 4.74 -9.79
N GLY A 215 25.92 3.93 -8.94
CA GLY A 215 27.36 3.79 -8.80
C GLY A 215 27.90 2.53 -9.47
#